data_AF-X1LW81-F1
#
_entry.id   AF-X1LW81-F1
#
_cell.length_a   1.000
_cell.length_b   1.000
_cell.length_c   1.000
_cell.angle_alpha   90.00
_cell.angle_beta   90.00
_cell.angle_gamma   90.00
#
_symmetry.space_group_name_H-M   'P 1'
#
loop_
_entity.id
_entity.type
_entity.pdbx_description
1 polymer ?
#
loop_
_entity_poly.entity_id
_entity_poly.type
_entity_poly.pdbx_seq_one_letter_code
_entity_poly.pdbx_strand_id
1 'polypeptide(L)'
;LDGEALELRFRARTDVKPDEYLYVVGKKAADVEACMRVGAMLGNGSKEQVDAVGGYGRLLGTMVLLRNDLEDMLDLNLLNLRIKNESLPLPILYALENDKKKEEILAILKKEKVSRGGAERLLKLISEAGGIGKLEKLFMELKTQAGVKIGKIKIRRIFGTILKATVPKKL
;
A
#
# COMPACT_ATOMS: atom_id res chain seq x y z
N LEU A 1 7.72 13.99 -6.09
CA LEU A 1 7.23 15.15 -5.29
C LEU A 1 5.71 15.32 -5.39
N ASP A 2 5.11 15.28 -6.58
CA ASP A 2 3.65 15.46 -6.72
C ASP A 2 2.79 14.47 -5.93
N GLY A 3 3.21 13.20 -5.81
CA GLY A 3 2.49 12.19 -5.03
C GLY A 3 2.41 12.52 -3.54
N GLU A 4 3.53 12.90 -2.92
CA GLU A 4 3.58 13.34 -1.51
C GLU A 4 2.71 14.57 -1.27
N ALA A 5 2.78 15.55 -2.17
CA ALA A 5 1.96 16.76 -2.08
C ALA A 5 0.45 16.45 -2.17
N LEU A 6 0.05 15.46 -2.97
CA LEU A 6 -1.33 15.01 -3.05
C LEU A 6 -1.79 14.29 -1.77
N GLU A 7 -0.93 13.47 -1.16
CA GLU A 7 -1.24 12.75 0.08
C GLU A 7 -1.53 13.69 1.25
N LEU A 8 -0.90 14.88 1.29
CA LEU A 8 -1.18 15.91 2.30
C LEU A 8 -2.67 16.29 2.35
N ARG A 9 -3.40 16.16 1.25
CA ARG A 9 -4.85 16.44 1.16
C ARG A 9 -5.72 15.40 1.85
N PHE A 10 -5.13 14.28 2.28
CA PHE A 10 -5.79 13.17 2.99
C PHE A 10 -5.53 13.18 4.50
N ARG A 11 -4.72 14.13 4.98
CA ARG A 11 -4.35 14.25 6.39
C ARG A 11 -5.58 14.24 7.31
N ALA A 12 -5.61 13.29 8.23
CA ALA A 12 -6.66 13.08 9.24
C ALA A 12 -8.08 12.88 8.67
N ARG A 13 -8.22 12.68 7.36
CA ARG A 13 -9.53 12.50 6.72
C ARG A 13 -9.97 11.05 6.79
N THR A 14 -11.24 10.85 7.15
CA THR A 14 -11.91 9.55 7.23
C THR A 14 -12.84 9.27 6.06
N ASP A 15 -12.97 10.23 5.14
CA ASP A 15 -13.88 10.17 3.98
C ASP A 15 -13.16 9.87 2.65
N VAL A 16 -11.83 9.67 2.68
CA VAL A 16 -11.00 9.35 1.52
C VAL A 16 -11.41 7.99 0.94
N LYS A 17 -11.66 7.95 -0.38
CA LYS A 17 -12.01 6.69 -1.04
C LYS A 17 -10.75 5.83 -1.28
N PRO A 18 -10.85 4.50 -1.17
CA PRO A 18 -9.72 3.61 -1.46
C PRO A 18 -9.08 3.84 -2.83
N ASP A 19 -9.87 4.14 -3.86
CA ASP A 19 -9.36 4.40 -5.21
C ASP A 19 -8.58 5.73 -5.30
N GLU A 20 -9.02 6.77 -4.58
CA GLU A 20 -8.28 8.04 -4.48
C GLU A 20 -6.95 7.83 -3.77
N TYR A 21 -6.94 7.04 -2.70
CA TYR A 21 -5.72 6.67 -1.99
C TYR A 21 -4.76 5.89 -2.88
N LEU A 22 -5.25 4.86 -3.56
CA LEU A 22 -4.47 4.03 -4.47
C LEU A 22 -3.90 4.82 -5.65
N TYR A 23 -4.62 5.83 -6.15
CA TYR A 23 -4.09 6.73 -7.16
C TYR A 23 -2.84 7.48 -6.66
N VAL A 24 -2.88 8.00 -5.43
CA VAL A 24 -1.74 8.71 -4.82
C VAL A 24 -0.57 7.77 -4.53
N VAL A 25 -0.82 6.59 -3.94
CA VAL A 25 0.22 5.55 -3.75
C VAL A 25 0.84 5.17 -5.09
N GLY A 26 0.02 5.01 -6.12
CA GLY A 26 0.46 4.78 -7.48
C GLY A 26 1.35 5.90 -7.99
N LYS A 27 1.04 7.18 -7.74
CA LYS A 27 1.93 8.30 -8.12
C LYS A 27 3.26 8.26 -7.38
N LYS A 28 3.26 7.97 -6.08
CA LYS A 28 4.48 7.82 -5.27
C LYS A 28 5.37 6.68 -5.75
N ALA A 29 4.77 5.57 -6.19
CA ALA A 29 5.50 4.43 -6.75
C ALA A 29 6.21 4.71 -8.09
N ALA A 30 5.98 5.87 -8.72
CA ALA A 30 6.68 6.27 -9.94
C ALA A 30 8.20 6.44 -9.74
N ASP A 31 8.64 6.74 -8.52
CA ASP A 31 10.07 6.86 -8.19
C ASP A 31 10.78 5.50 -8.35
N VAL A 32 10.14 4.41 -7.91
CA VAL A 32 10.66 3.04 -8.07
C VAL A 32 10.66 2.63 -9.54
N GLU A 33 9.62 3.00 -10.29
CA GLU A 33 9.57 2.81 -11.74
C GLU A 33 10.75 3.50 -12.44
N ALA A 34 11.03 4.77 -12.11
CA ALA A 34 12.11 5.54 -12.70
C ALA A 34 13.48 4.89 -12.41
N CYS A 35 13.75 4.52 -11.16
CA CYS A 35 14.99 3.83 -10.78
C CYS A 35 15.19 2.51 -11.55
N MET A 36 14.14 1.70 -11.71
CA MET A 36 14.21 0.45 -12.46
C MET A 36 14.51 0.68 -13.95
N ARG A 37 13.86 1.69 -14.56
CA ARG A 37 14.11 2.06 -15.96
C ARG A 37 15.55 2.52 -16.17
N VAL A 38 16.05 3.42 -15.32
CA VAL A 38 17.44 3.91 -15.38
C VAL A 38 18.42 2.75 -15.22
N GLY A 39 18.20 1.84 -14.27
CA GLY A 39 19.04 0.65 -14.09
C GLY A 39 19.09 -0.25 -15.32
N ALA A 40 17.94 -0.48 -15.97
CA ALA A 40 17.91 -1.24 -17.22
C ALA A 40 18.60 -0.51 -18.38
N MET A 41 18.46 0.82 -18.49
CA MET A 41 19.15 1.61 -19.51
C MET A 41 20.68 1.54 -19.33
N LEU A 42 21.17 1.71 -18.10
CA LEU A 42 22.60 1.58 -17.78
C LEU A 42 23.12 0.16 -18.04
N GLY A 43 22.27 -0.84 -17.88
CA GLY A 43 22.55 -2.24 -18.24
C GLY A 43 22.42 -2.57 -19.73
N ASN A 44 22.28 -1.58 -20.62
CA ASN A 44 22.06 -1.74 -22.05
C ASN A 44 20.83 -2.60 -22.40
N GLY A 45 19.78 -2.52 -21.57
CA GLY A 45 18.52 -3.20 -21.83
C GLY A 45 17.81 -2.66 -23.07
N SER A 46 17.15 -3.53 -23.83
CA SER A 46 16.30 -3.09 -24.94
C SER A 46 15.12 -2.23 -24.43
N LYS A 47 14.48 -1.49 -25.32
CA LYS A 47 13.29 -0.69 -24.97
C LYS A 47 12.21 -1.55 -24.28
N GLU A 48 11.98 -2.74 -24.80
CA GLU A 48 11.01 -3.69 -24.24
C GLU A 48 11.41 -4.15 -22.83
N GLN A 49 12.70 -4.33 -22.56
CA GLN A 49 13.20 -4.70 -21.24
C GLN A 49 13.07 -3.54 -20.26
N VAL A 50 13.41 -2.31 -20.68
CA VAL A 50 13.26 -1.09 -19.89
C VAL A 50 11.79 -0.87 -19.51
N ASP A 51 10.86 -1.01 -20.46
CA ASP A 51 9.43 -0.87 -20.20
C ASP A 51 8.90 -2.00 -19.30
N ALA A 52 9.39 -3.23 -19.48
CA ALA A 52 9.03 -4.37 -18.64
C ALA A 52 9.46 -4.17 -17.18
N VAL A 53 10.72 -3.79 -16.92
CA VAL A 53 11.19 -3.56 -15.55
C VAL A 53 10.62 -2.28 -14.95
N GLY A 54 10.33 -1.26 -15.76
CA GLY A 54 9.65 -0.05 -15.29
C GLY A 54 8.25 -0.37 -14.78
N GLY A 55 7.45 -1.10 -15.57
CA GLY A 55 6.12 -1.55 -15.15
C GLY A 55 6.16 -2.48 -13.93
N TYR A 56 7.16 -3.35 -13.83
CA TYR A 56 7.41 -4.14 -12.62
C TYR A 56 7.74 -3.25 -11.42
N GLY A 57 8.62 -2.27 -11.59
CA GLY A 57 9.03 -1.32 -10.56
C GLY A 57 7.86 -0.52 -9.99
N ARG A 58 6.96 -0.06 -10.86
CA ARG A 58 5.74 0.64 -10.46
C ARG A 58 4.87 -0.22 -9.52
N LEU A 59 4.62 -1.47 -9.91
CA LEU A 59 3.80 -2.40 -9.13
C LEU A 59 4.48 -2.80 -7.83
N LEU A 60 5.79 -3.05 -7.86
CA LEU A 60 6.59 -3.35 -6.68
C LEU A 60 6.58 -2.18 -5.69
N GLY A 61 6.79 -0.95 -6.17
CA GLY A 61 6.76 0.27 -5.36
C GLY A 61 5.42 0.46 -4.66
N THR A 62 4.31 0.25 -5.38
CA THR A 62 2.97 0.25 -4.78
C THR A 62 2.85 -0.78 -3.66
N MET A 63 3.28 -2.02 -3.90
CA MET A 63 3.22 -3.08 -2.88
C MET A 63 4.07 -2.76 -1.65
N VAL A 64 5.26 -2.17 -1.83
CA VAL A 64 6.13 -1.77 -0.71
C VAL A 64 5.48 -0.69 0.13
N LEU A 65 4.92 0.35 -0.50
CA LEU A 65 4.23 1.44 0.22
C LEU A 65 3.01 0.92 1.00
N LEU A 66 2.17 0.09 0.38
CA LEU A 66 1.02 -0.52 1.05
C LEU A 66 1.43 -1.45 2.21
N ARG A 67 2.59 -2.09 2.10
CA ARG A 67 3.13 -2.91 3.19
C ARG A 67 3.63 -2.05 4.34
N ASN A 68 4.30 -0.94 4.06
CA ASN A 68 4.73 -0.01 5.11
C ASN A 68 3.52 0.56 5.86
N ASP A 69 2.47 0.97 5.14
CA ASP A 69 1.22 1.43 5.76
C ASP A 69 0.61 0.41 6.73
N LEU A 70 0.71 -0.88 6.35
CA LEU A 70 0.23 -1.98 7.16
C LEU A 70 1.12 -2.21 8.39
N GLU A 71 2.44 -2.11 8.25
CA GLU A 71 3.38 -2.20 9.36
C GLU A 71 3.16 -1.04 10.36
N ASP A 72 2.88 0.17 9.87
CA ASP A 72 2.54 1.34 10.69
C ASP A 72 1.26 1.13 11.52
N MET A 73 0.30 0.36 11.03
CA MET A 73 -0.91 0.04 11.80
C MET A 73 -0.65 -0.88 13.00
N LEU A 74 0.44 -1.65 12.97
CA LEU A 74 0.80 -2.60 14.02
C LEU A 74 1.63 -1.94 15.13
N ASP A 75 2.25 -0.80 14.86
CA ASP A 75 2.91 0.02 15.86
C ASP A 75 1.95 1.09 16.42
N LEU A 76 1.75 1.12 17.73
CA LEU A 76 0.79 2.03 18.36
C LEU A 76 1.13 3.50 18.16
N ASN A 77 2.42 3.86 18.14
CA ASN A 77 2.84 5.24 17.97
C ASN A 77 2.66 5.69 16.52
N LEU A 78 3.05 4.84 15.57
CA LEU A 78 2.86 5.10 14.14
C LEU A 78 1.38 5.14 13.77
N LEU A 79 0.55 4.24 14.30
CA LEU A 79 -0.90 4.29 14.13
C LEU A 79 -1.49 5.62 14.61
N ASN A 80 -1.10 6.10 15.80
CA ASN A 80 -1.56 7.40 16.30
C ASN A 80 -1.06 8.57 15.42
N LEU A 81 0.16 8.46 14.87
CA LEU A 81 0.70 9.44 13.93
C LEU A 81 -0.13 9.48 12.64
N ARG A 82 -0.39 8.31 12.04
CA ARG A 82 -1.20 8.17 10.83
C ARG A 82 -2.61 8.74 11.00
N ILE A 83 -3.27 8.42 12.13
CA ILE A 83 -4.63 8.90 12.43
C ILE A 83 -4.69 10.43 12.51
N LYS A 84 -3.69 11.07 13.14
CA LYS A 84 -3.73 12.52 13.42
C LYS A 84 -3.15 13.40 12.34
N ASN A 85 -2.04 12.97 11.75
CA ASN A 85 -1.13 13.85 11.02
C ASN A 85 -0.91 13.42 9.58
N GLU A 86 -1.40 12.25 9.19
CA GLU A 86 -1.20 11.69 7.85
C GLU A 86 -2.50 11.09 7.32
N SER A 87 -2.42 10.40 6.19
CA SER A 87 -3.55 9.65 5.63
C SER A 87 -3.77 8.35 6.40
N LEU A 88 -5.02 7.89 6.44
CA LEU A 88 -5.32 6.58 6.99
C LEU A 88 -4.80 5.46 6.06
N PRO A 89 -4.12 4.44 6.61
CA PRO A 89 -3.76 3.23 5.89
C PRO A 89 -4.95 2.59 5.15
N LEU A 90 -4.68 2.03 3.97
CA LEU A 90 -5.70 1.47 3.07
C LEU A 90 -6.65 0.45 3.74
N PRO A 91 -6.22 -0.46 4.64
CA PRO A 91 -7.14 -1.36 5.34
C PRO A 91 -8.23 -0.63 6.14
N ILE A 92 -7.90 0.52 6.74
CA ILE A 92 -8.87 1.34 7.48
C ILE A 92 -9.87 1.94 6.50
N LEU A 93 -9.40 2.49 5.37
CA LEU A 93 -10.27 3.05 4.33
C LEU A 93 -11.23 2.00 3.78
N TYR A 94 -10.75 0.79 3.49
CA TYR A 94 -11.59 -0.33 3.07
C TYR A 94 -12.62 -0.75 4.12
N ALA A 95 -12.26 -0.70 5.40
CA ALA A 95 -13.15 -1.03 6.50
C ALA A 95 -14.25 0.03 6.70
N LEU A 96 -13.94 1.31 6.43
CA LEU A 96 -14.90 2.42 6.50
C LEU A 96 -15.99 2.38 5.41
N GLU A 97 -15.82 1.57 4.37
CA GLU A 97 -16.87 1.26 3.39
C GLU A 97 -17.93 0.28 3.93
N ASN A 98 -17.69 -0.34 5.08
CA ASN A 98 -18.64 -1.27 5.69
C ASN A 98 -19.56 -0.53 6.67
N ASP A 99 -20.78 -0.21 6.25
CA ASP A 99 -21.75 0.57 7.03
C ASP A 99 -22.04 -0.04 8.42
N LYS A 100 -21.94 -1.37 8.58
CA LYS A 100 -22.20 -2.04 9.86
C LYS A 100 -21.12 -1.78 10.91
N LYS A 101 -19.89 -1.47 10.48
CA LYS A 101 -18.71 -1.32 11.36
C LYS A 101 -18.14 0.10 11.35
N LYS A 102 -18.53 0.90 10.36
CA LYS A 102 -18.05 2.27 10.14
C LYS A 102 -18.14 3.15 11.39
N GLU A 103 -19.30 3.19 12.05
CA GLU A 103 -19.48 4.05 13.23
C GLU A 103 -18.59 3.63 14.42
N GLU A 104 -18.43 2.32 14.65
CA GLU A 104 -17.51 1.82 15.70
C GLU A 104 -16.05 2.18 15.39
N ILE A 105 -15.64 2.06 14.12
CA ILE A 105 -14.29 2.43 13.67
C ILE A 105 -14.09 3.94 13.85
N LEU A 106 -15.01 4.77 13.39
CA LEU A 106 -14.94 6.23 13.52
C LEU A 106 -14.88 6.67 15.00
N ALA A 107 -15.61 6.00 15.90
CA ALA A 107 -15.56 6.29 17.32
C ALA A 107 -14.16 6.09 17.94
N ILE A 108 -13.36 5.15 17.40
CA ILE A 108 -11.97 4.96 17.82
C ILE A 108 -11.06 6.01 17.17
N LEU A 109 -11.22 6.25 15.87
CA LEU A 109 -10.38 7.19 15.11
C LEU A 109 -10.54 8.65 15.58
N LYS A 110 -11.72 9.03 16.08
CA LYS A 110 -11.99 10.38 16.61
C LYS A 110 -11.35 10.66 17.97
N LYS A 111 -10.79 9.65 18.65
CA LYS A 111 -10.15 9.86 19.96
C LYS A 111 -8.90 10.70 19.81
N GLU A 112 -8.65 11.56 20.81
CA GLU A 112 -7.40 12.31 20.87
C GLU A 112 -6.19 11.37 20.91
N LYS A 113 -6.28 10.18 21.51
CA LYS A 113 -5.22 9.18 21.41
C LYS A 113 -5.81 7.79 21.50
N VAL A 114 -5.43 6.93 20.56
CA VAL A 114 -5.79 5.52 20.60
C VAL A 114 -4.88 4.82 21.61
N SER A 115 -5.48 4.19 22.62
CA SER A 115 -4.78 3.33 23.57
C SER A 115 -4.48 1.97 22.94
N ARG A 116 -3.60 1.17 23.58
CA ARG A 116 -3.30 -0.19 23.12
C ARG A 116 -4.55 -1.05 22.92
N GLY A 117 -5.45 -1.08 23.91
CA GLY A 117 -6.72 -1.80 23.78
C GLY A 117 -7.65 -1.22 22.71
N GLY A 118 -7.58 0.10 22.47
CA GLY A 118 -8.27 0.74 21.36
C GLY A 118 -7.73 0.31 20.00
N ALA A 119 -6.41 0.19 19.85
CA ALA A 119 -5.75 -0.28 18.63
C ALA A 119 -6.07 -1.76 18.36
N GLU A 120 -6.02 -2.62 19.39
CA GLU A 120 -6.42 -4.03 19.29
C GLU A 120 -7.88 -4.17 18.85
N ARG A 121 -8.79 -3.37 19.43
CA ARG A 121 -10.20 -3.32 18.99
C ARG A 121 -10.33 -2.83 17.55
N LEU A 122 -9.59 -1.79 17.17
CA LEU A 122 -9.60 -1.25 15.81
C LEU A 122 -9.16 -2.30 14.79
N LEU A 123 -8.05 -3.01 15.03
CA LEU A 123 -7.57 -4.09 14.17
C LEU A 123 -8.62 -5.19 14.01
N LYS A 124 -9.29 -5.58 15.10
CA LYS A 124 -10.40 -6.54 15.05
C LYS A 124 -11.55 -6.05 14.17
N LEU A 125 -11.98 -4.78 14.34
CA LEU A 125 -13.06 -4.19 13.53
C LEU A 125 -12.68 -4.12 12.05
N ILE A 126 -11.43 -3.77 11.72
CA ILE A 126 -10.94 -3.73 10.35
C ILE A 126 -10.97 -5.12 9.70
N SER A 127 -10.54 -6.14 10.45
CA SER A 127 -10.60 -7.53 10.00
C SER A 127 -12.04 -7.99 9.77
N GLU A 128 -12.94 -7.77 10.75
CA GLU A 128 -14.37 -8.10 10.64
C GLU A 128 -15.09 -7.34 9.50
N ALA A 129 -14.67 -6.11 9.21
CA ALA A 129 -15.20 -5.30 8.12
C ALA A 129 -14.68 -5.75 6.74
N GLY A 130 -13.70 -6.65 6.68
CA GLY A 130 -13.07 -7.16 5.47
C GLY A 130 -11.92 -6.29 4.94
N GLY A 131 -11.45 -5.30 5.70
CA GLY A 131 -10.37 -4.40 5.28
C GLY A 131 -9.04 -5.11 5.03
N ILE A 132 -8.67 -6.05 5.91
CA ILE A 132 -7.47 -6.89 5.75
C ILE A 132 -7.60 -7.80 4.52
N GLY A 133 -8.74 -8.49 4.37
CA GLY A 133 -8.97 -9.40 3.24
C GLY A 133 -8.96 -8.69 1.88
N LYS A 134 -9.51 -7.47 1.78
CA LYS A 134 -9.42 -6.63 0.57
C LYS A 134 -7.97 -6.28 0.24
N LEU A 135 -7.16 -5.91 1.24
CA LEU A 135 -5.74 -5.62 1.04
C LEU A 135 -4.98 -6.88 0.58
N GLU A 136 -5.21 -8.04 1.18
CA GLU A 136 -4.58 -9.30 0.78
C GLU A 136 -4.89 -9.65 -0.69
N LYS A 137 -6.16 -9.48 -1.11
CA LYS A 137 -6.57 -9.68 -2.51
C LYS A 137 -5.80 -8.73 -3.44
N LEU A 138 -5.70 -7.45 -3.08
CA LEU A 138 -4.94 -6.47 -3.85
C LEU A 138 -3.45 -6.85 -3.98
N PHE A 139 -2.81 -7.31 -2.90
CA PHE A 139 -1.42 -7.79 -2.96
C PHE A 139 -1.25 -8.95 -3.95
N MET A 140 -2.22 -9.87 -4.00
CA MET A 140 -2.18 -11.00 -4.94
C MET A 140 -2.39 -10.56 -6.39
N GLU A 141 -3.27 -9.58 -6.64
CA GLU A 141 -3.48 -8.98 -7.95
C GLU A 141 -2.22 -8.24 -8.44
N LEU A 142 -1.65 -7.37 -7.60
CA LEU A 142 -0.41 -6.63 -7.91
C LEU A 142 0.76 -7.57 -8.17
N LYS A 143 0.93 -8.61 -7.34
CA LYS A 143 1.95 -9.65 -7.55
C LYS A 143 1.77 -10.37 -8.88
N THR A 144 0.53 -10.71 -9.24
CA THR A 144 0.25 -11.39 -10.51
C THR A 144 0.62 -10.49 -11.69
N GLN A 145 0.17 -9.23 -11.66
CA GLN A 145 0.48 -8.24 -12.69
C GLN A 145 2.00 -8.01 -12.82
N ALA A 146 2.71 -7.90 -11.69
CA ALA A 146 4.16 -7.68 -11.69
C ALA A 146 4.91 -8.90 -12.24
N GLY A 147 4.47 -10.12 -11.91
CA GLY A 147 5.00 -11.36 -12.46
C GLY A 147 4.86 -11.45 -13.99
N VAL A 148 3.73 -10.99 -14.53
CA VAL A 148 3.50 -10.94 -15.99
C VAL A 148 4.48 -9.98 -16.67
N LYS A 149 4.75 -8.79 -16.08
CA LYS A 149 5.68 -7.79 -16.65
C LYS A 149 7.08 -8.36 -16.89
N ILE A 150 7.57 -9.20 -15.98
CA ILE A 150 8.94 -9.76 -16.04
C ILE A 150 9.04 -11.11 -16.75
N GLY A 151 7.95 -11.64 -17.32
CA GLY A 151 7.89 -13.02 -17.83
C GLY A 151 8.95 -13.37 -18.89
N LYS A 152 9.38 -12.38 -19.66
CA LYS A 152 10.37 -12.51 -20.76
C LYS A 152 11.81 -12.11 -20.37
N ILE A 153 12.04 -11.71 -19.12
CA ILE A 153 13.36 -11.25 -18.66
C ILE A 153 14.20 -12.46 -18.22
N LYS A 154 15.45 -12.55 -18.70
CA LYS A 154 16.38 -13.66 -18.38
C LYS A 154 16.59 -13.84 -16.86
N ILE A 155 16.69 -12.73 -16.12
CA ILE A 155 16.89 -12.72 -14.65
C ILE A 155 15.59 -12.72 -13.82
N ARG A 156 14.46 -13.17 -14.40
CA ARG A 156 13.14 -13.20 -13.73
C ARG A 156 13.11 -13.88 -12.36
N ARG A 157 14.04 -14.80 -12.07
CA ARG A 157 14.14 -15.47 -10.77
C ARG A 157 14.40 -14.47 -9.64
N ILE A 158 15.28 -13.49 -9.84
CA ILE A 158 15.63 -12.49 -8.82
C ILE A 158 14.42 -11.61 -8.52
N PHE A 159 13.81 -11.04 -9.56
CA PHE A 159 12.60 -10.23 -9.44
C PHE A 159 11.42 -11.00 -8.83
N GLY A 160 11.28 -12.29 -9.17
CA GLY A 160 10.28 -13.16 -8.57
C GLY A 160 10.49 -13.40 -7.07
N THR A 161 11.75 -13.51 -6.62
CA THR A 161 12.07 -13.64 -5.19
C THR A 161 11.74 -12.36 -4.43
N ILE A 162 12.14 -11.20 -4.95
CA ILE A 162 11.82 -9.89 -4.35
C ILE A 162 10.31 -9.74 -4.20
N LEU A 163 9.57 -10.00 -5.28
CA LEU A 163 8.11 -9.85 -5.30
C LEU A 163 7.41 -10.78 -4.29
N LYS A 164 7.92 -12.01 -4.12
CA LYS A 164 7.41 -12.95 -3.10
C LYS A 164 7.70 -12.44 -1.68
N ALA A 165 8.87 -11.85 -1.45
CA ALA A 165 9.26 -11.31 -0.15
C ALA A 165 8.48 -10.04 0.23
N THR A 166 7.95 -9.29 -0.75
CA THR A 166 7.14 -8.09 -0.51
C THR A 166 5.72 -8.40 -0.03
N VAL A 167 5.16 -9.57 -0.35
CA VAL A 167 3.85 -9.95 0.16
C VAL A 167 3.94 -10.22 1.67
N PRO A 168 3.09 -9.58 2.51
CA PRO A 168 3.06 -9.85 3.95
C PRO A 168 2.83 -11.34 4.22
N LYS A 169 3.60 -11.92 5.14
CA LYS A 169 3.27 -13.24 5.70
C LYS A 169 2.06 -13.00 6.60
N LYS A 170 0.92 -13.63 6.28
CA LYS A 170 -0.40 -13.55 6.96
C LYS A 170 -0.43 -12.67 8.22
N LEU A 171 -1.25 -11.63 8.16
CA LEU A 171 -1.57 -10.74 9.29
C LEU A 171 -2.41 -11.43 10.35
#